data_AF-A0A973RX42-F1
#
_entry.id   AF-A0A973RX42-F1
#
_cell.length_a   1.000
_cell.length_b   1.000
_cell.length_c   1.000
_cell.angle_alpha   90.00
_cell.angle_beta   90.00
_cell.angle_gamma   90.00
#
_symmetry.space_group_name_H-M   'P 1'
#
loop_
_entity.id
_entity.type
_entity.pdbx_description
1 polymer ?
#
loop_
_entity_poly.entity_id
_entity_poly.type
_entity_poly.pdbx_seq_one_letter_code
_entity_poly.pdbx_strand_id
1 'polypeptide(L)'
;MELREERPSDRQTVRNVHLQAFGDHGLVVADLVDTLRNIITPKDGLSLVAEHDRKVVGHVMFTRSLLDAPRRLVDVQVLSPLAVIPELHKRGIGSALVRHGLEVLAERAVPLVFLEGDPGYYSRFGFVPGGGLGFRKPSLRIPDSAFQVIRFPEHEPWMTGTLVYAEPFWRHDAVGLRDPNA
;
A
#
# COMPACT_ATOMS: atom_id res chain seq x y z
N MET A 1 -4.57 -21.93 -0.37
CA MET A 1 -3.97 -20.63 -0.04
C MET A 1 -5.01 -19.90 0.79
N GLU A 2 -4.62 -19.41 1.96
CA GLU A 2 -5.49 -18.69 2.89
C GLU A 2 -5.05 -17.23 2.95
N LEU A 3 -6.00 -16.29 2.97
CA LEU A 3 -5.75 -14.88 3.22
C LEU A 3 -6.30 -14.55 4.61
N ARG A 4 -5.51 -13.86 5.43
CA ARG A 4 -5.89 -13.49 6.79
C ARG A 4 -5.11 -12.27 7.26
N GLU A 5 -5.59 -11.64 8.33
CA GLU A 5 -4.79 -10.62 9.03
C GLU A 5 -3.49 -11.21 9.59
N GLU A 6 -2.44 -10.38 9.58
CA GLU A 6 -1.14 -10.67 10.18
C GLU A 6 -1.29 -10.84 11.70
N ARG A 7 -0.64 -11.86 12.24
CA ARG A 7 -0.55 -12.13 13.67
C ARG A 7 0.85 -11.76 14.18
N PRO A 8 1.02 -11.47 15.48
CA PRO A 8 2.35 -11.21 16.05
C PRO A 8 3.39 -12.30 15.76
N SER A 9 2.95 -13.57 15.66
CA SER A 9 3.82 -14.70 15.31
C SER A 9 4.34 -14.67 13.86
N ASP A 10 3.68 -13.95 12.95
CA ASP A 10 4.07 -13.89 11.54
C ASP A 10 5.19 -12.88 11.27
N ARG A 11 5.47 -11.96 12.21
CA ARG A 11 6.33 -10.79 12.00
C ARG A 11 7.68 -11.13 11.38
N GLN A 12 8.36 -12.16 11.91
CA GLN A 12 9.66 -12.58 11.39
C GLN A 12 9.55 -13.14 9.97
N THR A 13 8.50 -13.91 9.67
CA THR A 13 8.27 -14.46 8.33
C THR A 13 7.92 -13.36 7.35
N VAL A 14 7.04 -12.42 7.72
CA VAL A 14 6.70 -11.24 6.92
C VAL A 14 7.95 -10.40 6.62
N ARG A 15 8.80 -10.17 7.62
CA ARG A 15 10.07 -9.47 7.44
C ARG A 15 10.92 -10.17 6.37
N ASN A 16 11.04 -11.50 6.45
CA ASN A 16 11.78 -12.29 5.47
C ASN A 16 11.15 -12.26 4.07
N VAL A 17 9.83 -12.16 3.95
CA VAL A 17 9.13 -12.00 2.66
C VAL A 17 9.56 -10.70 1.98
N HIS A 18 9.59 -9.58 2.71
CA HIS A 18 10.03 -8.28 2.15
C HIS A 18 11.51 -8.27 1.80
N LEU A 19 12.36 -8.85 2.65
CA LEU A 19 13.79 -8.99 2.37
C LEU A 19 14.05 -9.74 1.06
N GLN A 20 13.31 -10.83 0.82
CA GLN A 20 13.44 -11.61 -0.41
C GLN A 20 12.82 -10.92 -1.63
N ALA A 21 11.66 -10.26 -1.46
CA ALA A 21 10.92 -9.67 -2.57
C ALA A 21 11.57 -8.40 -3.14
N PHE A 22 12.29 -7.63 -2.31
CA PHE A 22 12.83 -6.32 -2.67
C PHE A 22 14.36 -6.28 -2.84
N GLY A 23 15.06 -7.42 -2.68
CA GLY A 23 16.51 -7.51 -2.91
C GLY A 23 17.29 -6.46 -2.11
N ASP A 24 18.07 -5.63 -2.80
CA ASP A 24 18.89 -4.56 -2.19
C ASP A 24 18.06 -3.52 -1.40
N HIS A 25 16.79 -3.32 -1.76
CA HIS A 25 15.88 -2.44 -1.03
C HIS A 25 15.14 -3.16 0.12
N GLY A 26 15.38 -4.46 0.30
CA GLY A 26 14.67 -5.31 1.26
C GLY A 26 14.76 -4.81 2.69
N LEU A 27 15.92 -4.32 3.14
CA LEU A 27 16.09 -3.82 4.50
C LEU A 27 15.24 -2.58 4.77
N VAL A 28 15.26 -1.60 3.86
CA VAL A 28 14.46 -0.37 3.97
C VAL A 28 12.97 -0.70 4.03
N VAL A 29 12.49 -1.58 3.15
CA VAL A 29 11.07 -1.96 3.12
C VAL A 29 10.69 -2.78 4.37
N ALA A 30 11.55 -3.69 4.81
CA ALA A 30 11.32 -4.48 6.02
C ALA A 30 11.25 -3.61 7.29
N ASP A 31 12.14 -2.62 7.42
CA ASP A 31 12.16 -1.68 8.55
C ASP A 31 10.95 -0.71 8.51
N LEU A 32 10.54 -0.30 7.30
CA LEU A 32 9.29 0.43 7.10
C LEU A 32 8.10 -0.39 7.59
N VAL A 33 7.98 -1.66 7.19
CA VAL A 33 6.90 -2.56 7.64
C VAL A 33 6.87 -2.68 9.16
N ASP A 34 8.03 -2.89 9.78
CA ASP A 34 8.14 -2.97 11.24
C ASP A 34 7.65 -1.67 11.92
N THR A 35 7.93 -0.52 11.33
CA THR A 35 7.49 0.78 11.85
C THR A 35 6.00 1.05 11.61
N LEU A 36 5.49 0.71 10.42
CA LEU A 36 4.08 0.88 10.05
C LEU A 36 3.16 0.05 10.95
N ARG A 37 3.57 -1.15 11.40
CA ARG A 37 2.77 -1.95 12.36
C ARG A 37 2.42 -1.20 13.64
N ASN A 38 3.24 -0.25 14.06
CA ASN A 38 2.99 0.50 15.30
C ASN A 38 1.89 1.57 15.14
N ILE A 39 1.52 1.91 13.91
CA ILE A 39 0.47 2.91 13.62
C ILE A 39 -0.80 2.28 13.03
N ILE A 40 -0.76 1.00 12.64
CA ILE A 40 -1.95 0.27 12.19
C ILE A 40 -2.79 -0.12 13.40
N THR A 41 -4.06 0.27 13.37
CA THR A 41 -5.09 -0.25 14.28
C THR A 41 -6.07 -1.10 13.49
N PRO A 42 -6.82 -2.02 14.13
CA PRO A 42 -7.86 -2.80 13.43
C PRO A 42 -8.93 -1.94 12.74
N LYS A 43 -9.07 -0.66 13.12
CA LYS A 43 -10.02 0.28 12.51
C LYS A 43 -9.41 1.06 11.35
N ASP A 44 -8.13 1.44 11.48
CA ASP A 44 -7.49 2.44 10.62
C ASP A 44 -6.53 1.85 9.58
N GLY A 45 -6.30 0.54 9.58
CA GLY A 45 -5.45 -0.09 8.58
C GLY A 45 -5.65 -1.60 8.48
N LEU A 46 -4.85 -2.20 7.61
CA LEU A 46 -4.81 -3.64 7.38
C LEU A 46 -3.35 -4.08 7.23
N SER A 47 -3.04 -5.20 7.86
CA SER A 47 -1.84 -5.99 7.55
C SER A 47 -2.31 -7.39 7.20
N LEU A 48 -2.20 -7.79 5.94
CA LEU A 48 -2.71 -9.05 5.43
C LEU A 48 -1.56 -9.95 4.99
N VAL A 49 -1.66 -11.23 5.31
CA VAL A 49 -0.74 -12.26 4.84
C VAL A 49 -1.45 -13.26 3.92
N ALA A 50 -0.70 -13.77 2.95
CA ALA A 50 -1.09 -14.93 2.18
C ALA A 50 -0.31 -16.14 2.69
N GLU A 51 -1.04 -17.16 3.15
CA GLU A 51 -0.49 -18.39 3.68
C GLU A 51 -0.65 -19.54 2.65
N HIS A 52 0.45 -20.24 2.39
CA HIS A 52 0.50 -21.43 1.55
C HIS A 52 1.31 -22.50 2.28
N ASP A 53 0.76 -23.71 2.44
CA ASP A 53 1.38 -24.83 3.16
C ASP A 53 1.90 -24.45 4.57
N ARG A 54 1.09 -23.69 5.33
CA ARG A 54 1.41 -23.18 6.67
C ARG A 54 2.59 -22.21 6.73
N LYS A 55 2.95 -21.60 5.60
CA LYS A 55 3.99 -20.57 5.50
C LYS A 55 3.41 -19.30 4.91
N VAL A 56 3.75 -18.17 5.52
CA VAL A 56 3.47 -16.86 4.93
C VAL A 56 4.38 -16.68 3.72
N VAL A 57 3.76 -16.45 2.56
CA VAL A 57 4.45 -16.32 1.26
C VAL A 57 4.20 -14.98 0.58
N GLY A 58 3.28 -14.18 1.10
CA GLY A 58 3.00 -12.84 0.63
C GLY A 58 2.41 -11.99 1.75
N HIS A 59 2.53 -10.68 1.60
CA HIS A 59 2.08 -9.71 2.57
C HIS A 59 1.69 -8.40 1.88
N VAL A 60 0.63 -7.74 2.35
CA VAL A 60 0.27 -6.38 1.96
C VAL A 60 -0.15 -5.55 3.16
N MET A 61 0.22 -4.28 3.16
CA MET A 61 -0.28 -3.30 4.11
C MET A 61 -1.15 -2.25 3.45
N PHE A 62 -2.21 -1.88 4.17
CA PHE A 62 -3.00 -0.67 3.92
C PHE A 62 -2.91 0.19 5.17
N THR A 63 -2.42 1.42 5.01
CA THR A 63 -2.14 2.31 6.15
C THR A 63 -2.90 3.61 6.02
N ARG A 64 -3.50 4.07 7.12
CA ARG A 64 -4.13 5.39 7.20
C ARG A 64 -3.12 6.46 6.83
N SER A 65 -3.53 7.29 5.89
CA SER A 65 -2.85 8.49 5.44
C SER A 65 -3.90 9.60 5.32
N LEU A 66 -3.48 10.80 4.94
CA LEU A 66 -4.37 11.94 4.81
C LEU A 66 -4.43 12.43 3.37
N LEU A 67 -5.58 12.93 2.96
CA LEU A 67 -5.70 13.80 1.81
C LEU A 67 -5.93 15.22 2.31
N ASP A 68 -4.99 16.11 1.99
CA ASP A 68 -5.11 17.54 2.25
C ASP A 68 -6.03 18.18 1.21
N ALA A 69 -7.34 18.08 1.47
CA ALA A 69 -8.39 18.57 0.59
C ALA A 69 -8.84 19.99 0.97
N PRO A 70 -9.34 20.79 0.00
CA PRO A 70 -9.67 22.21 0.23
C PRO A 70 -10.63 22.47 1.40
N ARG A 71 -11.54 21.53 1.70
CA ARG A 71 -12.53 21.70 2.78
C ARG A 71 -12.01 21.25 4.14
N ARG A 72 -11.29 20.14 4.19
CA ARG A 72 -10.76 19.52 5.41
C ARG A 72 -9.84 18.35 5.04
N LEU A 73 -9.02 17.93 6.01
CA LEU A 73 -8.32 16.65 5.93
C LEU A 73 -9.32 15.50 5.80
N VAL A 74 -9.02 14.56 4.91
CA VAL A 74 -9.79 13.32 4.72
C VAL A 74 -8.90 12.13 5.03
N ASP A 75 -9.41 11.21 5.83
CA ASP A 75 -8.74 9.93 6.06
C ASP A 75 -8.83 9.06 4.81
N VAL A 76 -7.67 8.62 4.34
CA VAL A 76 -7.52 7.77 3.15
C VAL A 76 -6.58 6.62 3.48
N GLN A 77 -6.50 5.63 2.59
CA GLN A 77 -5.57 4.51 2.75
C GLN A 77 -4.47 4.56 1.71
N VAL A 78 -3.29 4.08 2.09
CA VAL A 78 -2.17 3.83 1.18
C VAL A 78 -1.89 2.34 1.18
N LEU A 79 -1.96 1.72 -0.01
CA LEU A 79 -1.51 0.35 -0.25
C LEU A 79 0.00 0.36 -0.43
N SER A 80 0.74 0.03 0.63
CA SER A 80 2.18 -0.18 0.59
C SER A 80 2.70 -0.72 1.93
N PRO A 81 3.69 -1.63 1.92
CA PRO A 81 4.22 -2.35 0.77
C PRO A 81 3.39 -3.60 0.43
N LEU A 82 3.52 -4.06 -0.82
CA LEU A 82 3.03 -5.37 -1.30
C LEU A 82 4.24 -6.24 -1.65
N ALA A 83 4.30 -7.44 -1.07
CA ALA A 83 5.37 -8.41 -1.34
C ALA A 83 4.84 -9.82 -1.51
N VAL A 84 5.49 -10.59 -2.37
CA VAL A 84 5.36 -12.04 -2.51
C VAL A 84 6.77 -12.58 -2.67
N ILE A 85 7.07 -13.75 -2.11
CA ILE A 85 8.38 -14.38 -2.32
C ILE A 85 8.63 -14.66 -3.81
N PRO A 86 9.86 -14.46 -4.33
CA PRO A 86 10.16 -14.57 -5.77
C PRO A 86 9.71 -15.88 -6.41
N GLU A 87 9.83 -17.01 -5.72
CA GLU A 87 9.51 -18.35 -6.21
C GLU A 87 8.02 -18.54 -6.54
N LEU A 88 7.16 -17.70 -5.95
CA LEU A 88 5.71 -17.73 -6.10
C LEU A 88 5.13 -16.50 -6.82
N HIS A 89 5.99 -15.69 -7.45
CA HIS A 89 5.54 -14.62 -8.34
C HIS A 89 4.72 -15.15 -9.50
N LYS A 90 3.86 -14.28 -10.08
CA LYS A 90 2.98 -14.58 -11.22
C LYS A 90 1.97 -15.72 -10.98
N ARG A 91 1.76 -16.15 -9.73
CA ARG A 91 0.74 -17.14 -9.33
C ARG A 91 -0.57 -16.54 -8.80
N GLY A 92 -0.76 -15.23 -8.97
CA GLY A 92 -1.98 -14.53 -8.52
C GLY A 92 -2.04 -14.17 -7.03
N ILE A 93 -1.03 -14.53 -6.23
CA ILE A 93 -0.99 -14.28 -4.77
C ILE A 93 -1.14 -12.79 -4.44
N GLY A 94 -0.29 -11.94 -5.02
CA GLY A 94 -0.37 -10.50 -4.79
C GLY A 94 -1.72 -9.92 -5.24
N SER A 95 -2.29 -10.45 -6.32
CA SER A 95 -3.62 -10.04 -6.80
C SER A 95 -4.73 -10.42 -5.83
N ALA A 96 -4.63 -11.58 -5.18
CA ALA A 96 -5.57 -12.02 -4.17
C ALA A 96 -5.49 -11.14 -2.91
N LEU A 97 -4.28 -10.80 -2.46
CA LEU A 97 -4.03 -9.88 -1.35
C LEU A 97 -4.62 -8.48 -1.61
N VAL A 98 -4.37 -7.91 -2.79
CA VAL A 98 -4.89 -6.58 -3.15
C VAL A 98 -6.42 -6.59 -3.18
N ARG A 99 -7.05 -7.57 -3.85
CA ARG A 99 -8.51 -7.64 -3.92
C ARG A 99 -9.16 -7.79 -2.56
N HIS A 100 -8.65 -8.73 -1.74
CA HIS A 100 -9.19 -8.95 -0.40
C HIS A 100 -9.05 -7.69 0.48
N GLY A 101 -7.91 -7.00 0.41
CA GLY A 101 -7.74 -5.74 1.14
C GLY A 101 -8.70 -4.64 0.67
N LEU A 102 -8.92 -4.50 -0.64
CA LEU A 102 -9.87 -3.54 -1.18
C LEU A 102 -11.32 -3.86 -0.79
N GLU A 103 -11.72 -5.14 -0.78
CA GLU A 103 -13.03 -5.58 -0.30
C GLU A 103 -13.26 -5.16 1.15
N VAL A 104 -12.29 -5.46 2.04
CA VAL A 104 -12.38 -5.09 3.46
C VAL A 104 -12.41 -3.57 3.66
N LEU A 105 -11.64 -2.81 2.87
CA LEU A 105 -11.64 -1.34 2.98
C LEU A 105 -12.93 -0.69 2.45
N ALA A 106 -13.55 -1.27 1.43
CA ALA A 106 -14.86 -0.83 0.93
C ALA A 106 -15.94 -1.03 2.01
N GLU A 107 -15.93 -2.16 2.72
CA GLU A 107 -16.84 -2.41 3.86
C GLU A 107 -16.62 -1.44 5.02
N ARG A 108 -15.41 -0.90 5.17
CA ARG A 108 -15.05 0.10 6.19
C ARG A 108 -15.38 1.54 5.78
N ALA A 109 -16.06 1.74 4.64
CA ALA A 109 -16.47 3.07 4.16
C ALA A 109 -15.29 4.05 3.98
N VAL A 110 -14.11 3.53 3.61
CA VAL A 110 -12.97 4.37 3.22
C VAL A 110 -13.29 5.03 1.88
N PRO A 111 -13.04 6.32 1.65
CA PRO A 111 -13.37 6.95 0.36
C PRO A 111 -12.35 6.66 -0.75
N LEU A 112 -11.07 6.52 -0.38
CA LEU A 112 -9.95 6.50 -1.33
C LEU A 112 -8.83 5.57 -0.86
N VAL A 113 -8.26 4.83 -1.80
CA VAL A 113 -6.99 4.11 -1.62
C VAL A 113 -5.99 4.56 -2.67
N PHE A 114 -4.81 4.99 -2.22
CA PHE A 114 -3.70 5.43 -3.07
C PHE A 114 -2.57 4.40 -3.09
N LEU A 115 -1.75 4.46 -4.14
CA LEU A 115 -0.48 3.75 -4.21
C LEU A 115 0.51 4.44 -5.14
N GLU A 116 1.76 4.02 -5.01
CA GLU A 116 2.81 4.20 -6.00
C GLU A 116 3.18 2.82 -6.55
N GLY A 117 3.03 2.60 -7.87
CA GLY A 117 3.37 1.31 -8.47
C GLY A 117 3.07 1.18 -9.96
N ASP A 118 3.32 -0.01 -10.53
CA ASP A 118 3.18 -0.29 -11.96
C ASP A 118 1.70 -0.19 -12.44
N PRO A 119 1.38 0.74 -13.37
CA PRO A 119 0.02 0.88 -13.92
C PRO A 119 -0.49 -0.37 -14.63
N GLY A 120 0.39 -1.14 -15.27
CA GLY A 120 0.02 -2.40 -15.93
C GLY A 120 -0.43 -3.47 -14.92
N TYR A 121 0.11 -3.43 -13.71
CA TYR A 121 -0.26 -4.33 -12.63
C TYR A 121 -1.52 -3.88 -11.88
N TYR A 122 -1.64 -2.59 -11.56
CA TYR A 122 -2.70 -2.10 -10.66
C TYR A 122 -4.01 -1.74 -11.37
N SER A 123 -3.98 -1.41 -12.66
CA SER A 123 -5.18 -1.10 -13.46
C SER A 123 -6.24 -2.22 -13.45
N ARG A 124 -5.82 -3.48 -13.37
CA ARG A 124 -6.73 -4.64 -13.30
C ARG A 124 -7.58 -4.73 -12.02
N PHE A 125 -7.29 -3.92 -11.01
CA PHE A 125 -8.09 -3.82 -9.79
C PHE A 125 -8.99 -2.58 -9.78
N GLY A 126 -8.91 -1.73 -10.82
CA GLY A 126 -9.66 -0.46 -10.89
C GLY A 126 -8.87 0.77 -10.43
N PHE A 127 -7.57 0.63 -10.14
CA PHE A 127 -6.71 1.80 -9.92
C PHE A 127 -6.51 2.57 -11.23
N VAL A 128 -6.50 3.90 -11.13
CA VAL A 128 -6.26 4.81 -12.25
C VAL A 128 -5.27 5.91 -11.84
N PRO A 129 -4.54 6.54 -12.78
CA PRO A 129 -3.66 7.67 -12.47
C PRO A 129 -4.41 8.82 -11.76
N GLY A 130 -3.85 9.32 -10.65
CA GLY A 130 -4.51 10.32 -9.81
C GLY A 130 -4.44 11.76 -10.34
N GLY A 131 -3.40 12.09 -11.11
CA GLY A 131 -3.13 13.48 -11.54
C GLY A 131 -4.28 14.14 -12.30
N GLY A 132 -4.95 13.41 -13.19
CA GLY A 132 -6.09 13.91 -13.97
C GLY A 132 -7.39 14.05 -13.18
N LEU A 133 -7.41 13.64 -11.90
CA LEU A 133 -8.61 13.61 -11.05
C LEU A 133 -8.55 14.66 -9.92
N GLY A 134 -7.59 15.59 -9.97
CA GLY A 134 -7.41 16.61 -8.94
C GLY A 134 -6.57 16.16 -7.74
N PHE A 135 -5.91 15.00 -7.84
CA PHE A 135 -4.97 14.53 -6.81
C PHE A 135 -3.54 14.95 -7.14
N ARG A 136 -2.81 15.40 -6.12
CA ARG A 136 -1.39 15.76 -6.22
C ARG A 136 -0.54 14.76 -5.46
N LYS A 137 0.53 14.31 -6.10
CA LYS A 137 1.55 13.47 -5.48
C LYS A 137 2.31 14.24 -4.39
N PRO A 138 2.70 13.59 -3.27
CA PRO A 138 3.44 14.23 -2.19
C PRO A 138 4.91 14.51 -2.51
N SER A 139 5.45 13.93 -3.59
CA SER A 139 6.87 14.00 -3.93
C SER A 139 7.06 14.05 -5.44
N LEU A 140 8.02 14.87 -5.89
CA LEU A 140 8.43 14.93 -7.30
C LEU A 140 9.05 13.61 -7.78
N ARG A 141 9.54 12.78 -6.85
CA ARG A 141 10.15 11.47 -7.10
C ARG A 141 9.18 10.40 -7.57
N ILE A 142 7.86 10.63 -7.42
CA ILE A 142 6.84 9.68 -7.84
C ILE A 142 6.49 9.97 -9.31
N PRO A 143 6.67 9.02 -10.25
CA PRO A 143 6.21 9.19 -11.62
C PRO A 143 4.69 9.38 -11.69
N ASP A 144 4.21 10.27 -12.56
CA ASP A 144 2.78 10.60 -12.64
C ASP A 144 1.91 9.40 -12.98
N SER A 145 2.42 8.48 -13.82
CA SER A 145 1.73 7.24 -14.14
C SER A 145 1.65 6.29 -12.94
N ALA A 146 2.67 6.28 -12.09
CA ALA A 146 2.75 5.38 -10.94
C ALA A 146 1.90 5.83 -9.75
N PHE A 147 1.62 7.14 -9.64
CA PHE A 147 0.70 7.68 -8.64
C PHE A 147 -0.75 7.36 -9.01
N GLN A 148 -1.30 6.33 -8.38
CA GLN A 148 -2.60 5.78 -8.72
C GLN A 148 -3.56 5.81 -7.52
N VAL A 149 -4.85 5.84 -7.83
CA VAL A 149 -5.94 5.90 -6.87
C VAL A 149 -7.10 5.02 -7.32
N ILE A 150 -7.80 4.43 -6.37
CA ILE A 150 -9.14 3.87 -6.55
C ILE A 150 -10.11 4.63 -5.64
N ARG A 151 -11.31 4.90 -6.18
CA ARG A 151 -12.40 5.61 -5.49
C ARG A 151 -13.48 4.62 -5.10
N PHE A 152 -13.87 4.65 -3.84
CA PHE A 152 -15.02 3.91 -3.32
C PHE A 152 -16.28 4.81 -3.31
N PRO A 153 -17.49 4.24 -3.08
CA PRO A 153 -18.75 5.00 -3.11
C PRO A 153 -18.77 6.22 -2.18
N GLU A 154 -18.00 6.20 -1.10
CA GLU A 154 -17.88 7.28 -0.10
C GLU A 154 -17.07 8.49 -0.60
N HIS A 155 -16.38 8.38 -1.75
CA HIS A 155 -15.68 9.50 -2.34
C HIS A 155 -16.66 10.57 -2.84
N GLU A 156 -16.60 11.76 -2.26
CA GLU A 156 -17.32 12.94 -2.74
C GLU A 156 -16.46 13.80 -3.66
N PRO A 157 -17.03 14.54 -4.64
CA PRO A 157 -16.27 15.35 -5.59
C PRO A 157 -15.33 16.41 -4.99
N TRP A 158 -15.56 16.83 -3.74
CA TRP A 158 -14.70 17.81 -3.07
C TRP A 158 -13.43 17.17 -2.47
N MET A 159 -13.38 15.85 -2.34
CA MET A 159 -12.23 15.09 -1.81
C MET A 159 -11.11 14.98 -2.85
N THR A 160 -10.58 16.12 -3.25
CA THR A 160 -9.40 16.29 -4.12
C THR A 160 -8.31 16.97 -3.34
N GLY A 161 -7.04 16.94 -3.77
CA GLY A 161 -5.98 17.59 -3.01
C GLY A 161 -4.66 16.84 -3.04
N THR A 162 -3.80 17.11 -2.05
CA THR A 162 -2.48 16.48 -1.97
C THR A 162 -2.53 15.27 -1.06
N LEU A 163 -2.07 14.11 -1.54
CA LEU A 163 -1.87 12.95 -0.65
C LEU A 163 -0.75 13.29 0.34
N VAL A 164 -0.96 12.97 1.60
CA VAL A 164 0.01 13.10 2.69
C VAL A 164 0.21 11.71 3.28
N TYR A 165 1.34 11.09 2.96
CA TYR A 165 1.74 9.80 3.54
C TYR A 165 1.88 9.90 5.07
N ALA A 166 1.60 8.80 5.76
CA ALA A 166 1.96 8.64 7.16
C ALA A 166 3.46 8.88 7.40
N GLU A 167 3.81 9.42 8.57
CA GLU A 167 5.19 9.79 8.93
C GLU A 167 6.23 8.67 8.71
N PRO A 168 5.96 7.37 8.97
CA PRO A 168 6.96 6.32 8.75
C PRO A 168 7.51 6.25 7.33
N PHE A 169 6.71 6.54 6.30
CA PHE A 169 7.19 6.56 4.92
C PHE A 169 8.29 7.61 4.72
N TRP A 170 8.17 8.76 5.37
CA TRP A 170 9.18 9.82 5.31
C TRP A 170 10.42 9.47 6.14
N ARG A 171 10.22 8.88 7.33
CA ARG A 171 11.32 8.46 8.21
C ARG A 171 12.24 7.44 7.56
N HIS A 172 11.69 6.52 6.78
CA HIS A 172 12.42 5.47 6.07
C HIS A 172 12.83 5.87 4.64
N ASP A 173 12.63 7.13 4.26
CA ASP A 173 12.88 7.64 2.91
C ASP A 173 12.19 6.82 1.79
N ALA A 174 10.98 6.32 2.07
CA ALA A 174 10.23 5.41 1.23
C ALA A 174 9.11 6.10 0.40
N VAL A 175 9.21 7.42 0.16
CA VAL A 175 8.24 8.19 -0.66
C VAL A 175 8.84 8.53 -2.02
N GLY A 176 8.51 7.75 -3.06
CA GLY A 176 9.11 7.89 -4.38
C GLY A 176 10.53 7.35 -4.46
N LEU A 177 11.01 7.03 -5.67
CA LEU A 177 12.35 6.50 -5.88
C LEU A 177 13.40 7.63 -5.92
N ARG A 178 14.54 7.41 -5.25
CA ARG A 178 15.71 8.28 -5.41
C ARG A 178 16.29 8.09 -6.80
N ASP A 179 16.66 9.19 -7.46
CA ASP A 179 17.45 9.11 -8.69
C ASP A 179 18.88 8.72 -8.31
N PRO A 180 19.38 7.55 -8.74
CA PRO A 180 20.74 7.12 -8.42
C PRO A 180 21.82 7.98 -9.10
N ASN A 181 21.45 8.85 -10.05
CA ASN A 181 22.35 9.69 -10.82
C ASN A 181 22.20 11.19 -10.54
N ALA A 182 21.39 11.58 -9.56
CA ALA A 182 21.19 12.99 -9.19
C ALA A 182 22.32 13.58 -8.35
#